data_AF-A0A1Q9WIV8-F1
#
_entry.id   AF-A0A1Q9WIV8-F1
#
_cell.length_a   1.000
_cell.length_b   1.000
_cell.length_c   1.000
_cell.angle_alpha   90.00
_cell.angle_beta   90.00
_cell.angle_gamma   90.00
#
_symmetry.space_group_name_H-M   'P 1'
#
loop_
_entity.id
_entity.type
_entity.pdbx_description
1 polymer ?
#
loop_
_entity_poly.entity_id
_entity_poly.type
_entity_poly.pdbx_seq_one_letter_code
_entity_poly.pdbx_strand_id
1 'polypeptide(L)'
;VGLAVDDWHQSSIWREIKKTNNNFTSIYSRDPKDYDSSLSSRGITRNINIRVAFKHSAGEAVAYWPIPVFALGPPDPYKTGYRAAGLISSGRNKATLGVTQFLWQDDESTTHAQGMIERLFQFFDDNPQVPQALITSRDGDVTRDVYRKPGTPGLQSVQVVPTVYESMTGLLVTRSDRVDRYIRRYATHEREDNQNKDTDLGKLWAFYWQQAPKFRKAYEEAERTKGAEDPLAPGTMSTAYWQSQLPTLWQTISNRGPGEFEPSPWLPIRWAQHQVKEFDAAPVLGYLHRPIKVSMQDENGKRLKPALQAKALQAGWLEALDTLPEGHKPVRVFYDTTDNQEAEIALTLALHGLNTDGHGIELGNVDEGYNIGRRLGNTGVSSALVEINLATIASYLDGGTSAVVYAGQDGSLTVQMIRPPSEARKEKNRQNRGADPFKFGSPSGGAPKP
;
A
#
# COMPACT_ATOMS: atom_id res chain seq x y z
N VAL A 1 5.74 5.21 3.16
CA VAL A 1 4.72 5.06 2.08
C VAL A 1 5.46 5.18 0.76
N GLY A 2 5.02 4.47 -0.27
CA GLY A 2 5.68 4.48 -1.57
C GLY A 2 4.68 4.72 -2.68
N LEU A 3 4.90 5.76 -3.50
CA LEU A 3 4.01 6.18 -4.55
C LEU A 3 4.79 6.52 -5.83
N ALA A 4 4.33 5.97 -6.94
CA ALA A 4 4.74 6.36 -8.28
C ALA A 4 3.51 6.31 -9.20
N VAL A 5 3.29 7.39 -9.94
CA VAL A 5 2.29 7.45 -11.01
C VAL A 5 2.99 8.02 -12.23
N ASP A 6 3.08 7.20 -13.27
CA ASP A 6 3.79 7.51 -14.51
C ASP A 6 5.20 8.07 -14.22
N ASP A 7 5.55 9.26 -14.71
CA ASP A 7 6.89 9.83 -14.50
C ASP A 7 7.12 10.52 -13.14
N TRP A 8 6.08 10.70 -12.32
CA TRP A 8 6.18 11.39 -11.03
C TRP A 8 6.18 10.43 -9.83
N HIS A 9 7.02 10.73 -8.85
CA HIS A 9 7.25 9.89 -7.66
C HIS A 9 7.09 10.66 -6.35
N GLN A 10 6.56 9.99 -5.32
CA GLN A 10 6.52 10.46 -3.93
C GLN A 10 5.98 11.90 -3.79
N SER A 11 6.61 12.72 -2.94
CA SER A 11 6.25 14.12 -2.70
C SER A 11 6.33 15.02 -3.94
N SER A 12 6.96 14.57 -5.03
CA SER A 12 6.94 15.33 -6.29
C SER A 12 5.56 15.36 -6.93
N ILE A 13 4.75 14.29 -6.78
CA ILE A 13 3.36 14.29 -7.28
C ILE A 13 2.56 15.38 -6.56
N TRP A 14 2.69 15.45 -5.23
CA TRP A 14 2.03 16.49 -4.43
C TRP A 14 2.48 17.90 -4.84
N ARG A 15 3.79 18.11 -5.05
CA ARG A 15 4.33 19.39 -5.51
C ARG A 15 3.73 19.81 -6.85
N GLU A 16 3.64 18.91 -7.83
CA GLU A 16 3.05 19.26 -9.14
C GLU A 16 1.54 19.50 -9.03
N ILE A 17 0.81 18.75 -8.20
CA ILE A 17 -0.61 19.02 -7.91
C ILE A 17 -0.79 20.44 -7.34
N LYS A 18 0.03 20.84 -6.37
CA LYS A 18 -0.01 22.17 -5.76
C LYS A 18 0.44 23.27 -6.71
N LYS A 19 1.38 22.99 -7.62
CA LYS A 19 1.84 23.93 -8.65
C LYS A 19 0.75 24.18 -9.70
N THR A 20 0.09 23.12 -10.17
CA THR A 20 -1.03 23.23 -11.13
C THR A 20 -2.22 23.96 -10.50
N ASN A 21 -2.47 23.73 -9.20
CA ASN A 21 -3.49 24.39 -8.40
C ASN A 21 -4.85 24.54 -9.11
N ASN A 22 -5.36 23.44 -9.66
CA ASN A 22 -6.61 23.45 -10.42
C ASN A 22 -7.38 22.12 -10.23
N ASN A 23 -8.69 22.20 -10.03
CA ASN A 23 -9.57 21.05 -9.83
C ASN A 23 -9.87 20.24 -11.11
N PHE A 24 -9.59 20.81 -12.27
CA PHE A 24 -9.99 20.27 -13.57
C PHE A 24 -8.82 20.00 -14.52
N THR A 25 -7.59 20.26 -14.07
CA THR A 25 -6.38 20.08 -14.88
C THR A 25 -5.51 18.97 -14.30
N SER A 26 -5.15 18.01 -15.15
CA SER A 26 -4.19 16.96 -14.81
C SER A 26 -2.76 17.51 -14.77
N ILE A 27 -1.91 16.94 -13.92
CA ILE A 27 -0.46 17.19 -13.98
C ILE A 27 0.20 16.49 -15.17
N TYR A 28 -0.49 15.52 -15.79
CA TYR A 28 -0.04 14.80 -16.98
C TYR A 28 -0.65 15.37 -18.25
N SER A 29 0.13 15.39 -19.32
CA SER A 29 -0.30 15.91 -20.62
C SER A 29 -1.42 15.08 -21.23
N ARG A 30 -2.25 15.74 -22.04
CA ARG A 30 -3.26 15.10 -22.89
C ARG A 30 -2.83 15.03 -24.35
N ASP A 31 -1.63 15.52 -24.70
CA ASP A 31 -1.04 15.33 -26.03
C ASP A 31 -0.31 13.98 -26.08
N PRO A 32 -0.68 13.05 -26.97
CA PRO A 32 0.05 11.80 -27.16
C PRO A 32 1.55 11.99 -27.40
N LYS A 33 1.96 13.11 -28.02
CA LYS A 33 3.37 13.38 -28.38
C LYS A 33 4.29 13.53 -27.17
N ASP A 34 3.73 13.81 -25.99
CA ASP A 34 4.49 13.95 -24.75
C ASP A 34 4.82 12.59 -24.10
N TYR A 35 4.34 11.48 -24.68
CA TYR A 35 4.57 10.14 -24.18
C TYR A 35 5.53 9.33 -25.07
N ASP A 36 6.28 8.43 -24.43
CA ASP A 36 7.19 7.50 -25.10
C ASP A 36 6.43 6.56 -26.05
N SER A 37 6.86 6.51 -27.31
CA SER A 37 6.33 5.56 -28.29
C SER A 37 6.81 4.13 -28.05
N SER A 38 7.99 3.96 -27.45
CA SER A 38 8.63 2.66 -27.27
C SER A 38 8.00 1.89 -26.11
N LEU A 39 7.48 0.69 -26.38
CA LEU A 39 7.04 -0.24 -25.32
C LEU A 39 8.16 -0.61 -24.35
N SER A 40 9.40 -0.65 -24.83
CA SER A 40 10.56 -0.91 -23.98
C SER A 40 10.74 0.23 -22.97
N SER A 41 10.66 1.48 -23.42
CA SER A 41 10.76 2.65 -22.53
C SER A 41 9.61 2.69 -21.51
N ARG A 42 8.37 2.48 -21.96
CA ARG A 42 7.20 2.38 -21.05
C ARG A 42 7.35 1.23 -20.04
N GLY A 43 7.91 0.10 -20.47
CA GLY A 43 8.25 -1.03 -19.59
C GLY A 43 9.36 -0.71 -18.58
N ILE A 44 10.33 0.14 -18.95
CA ILE A 44 11.34 0.67 -18.04
C ILE A 44 10.69 1.59 -17.00
N THR A 45 9.81 2.52 -17.40
CA THR A 45 9.05 3.37 -16.47
C THR A 45 8.27 2.54 -15.46
N ARG A 46 7.50 1.54 -15.91
CA ARG A 46 6.83 0.58 -15.02
C ARG A 46 7.80 -0.06 -14.01
N ASN A 47 8.96 -0.53 -14.48
CA ASN A 47 9.96 -1.17 -13.61
C ASN A 47 10.56 -0.20 -12.59
N ILE A 48 10.79 1.06 -12.97
CA ILE A 48 11.23 2.13 -12.06
C ILE A 48 10.15 2.41 -11.02
N ASN A 49 8.89 2.48 -11.43
CA ASN A 49 7.77 2.75 -10.52
C ASN A 49 7.61 1.63 -9.48
N ILE A 50 7.77 0.37 -9.87
CA ILE A 50 7.79 -0.76 -8.93
C ILE A 50 8.94 -0.61 -7.93
N ARG A 51 10.14 -0.27 -8.41
CA ARG A 51 11.32 -0.03 -7.55
C ARG A 51 11.03 1.08 -6.54
N VAL A 52 10.50 2.21 -6.99
CA VAL A 52 10.21 3.39 -6.16
C VAL A 52 9.17 3.05 -5.09
N ALA A 53 8.06 2.43 -5.49
CA ALA A 53 7.00 2.04 -4.57
C ALA A 53 7.53 1.15 -3.43
N PHE A 54 8.30 0.10 -3.76
CA PHE A 54 8.87 -0.80 -2.75
C PHE A 54 9.99 -0.16 -1.94
N LYS A 55 10.88 0.63 -2.55
CA LYS A 55 11.99 1.27 -1.85
C LYS A 55 11.51 2.22 -0.75
N HIS A 56 10.49 3.04 -1.04
CA HIS A 56 9.99 4.04 -0.08
C HIS A 56 8.92 3.51 0.89
N SER A 57 8.34 2.34 0.60
CA SER A 57 7.45 1.65 1.55
C SER A 57 8.22 0.61 2.36
N ALA A 58 8.56 -0.51 1.75
CA ALA A 58 9.16 -1.65 2.42
C ALA A 58 10.65 -1.51 2.74
N GLY A 59 11.33 -0.48 2.20
CA GLY A 59 12.70 -0.15 2.61
C GLY A 59 12.82 0.32 4.07
N GLU A 60 11.70 0.69 4.71
CA GLU A 60 11.62 1.05 6.12
C GLU A 60 11.19 -0.14 7.00
N ALA A 61 11.03 -1.32 6.41
CA ALA A 61 10.57 -2.51 7.12
C ALA A 61 11.74 -3.24 7.79
N VAL A 62 11.49 -3.84 8.95
CA VAL A 62 12.53 -4.47 9.77
C VAL A 62 13.19 -5.64 9.02
N ALA A 63 14.52 -5.68 9.02
CA ALA A 63 15.29 -6.73 8.34
C ALA A 63 15.11 -8.09 9.02
N TYR A 64 15.33 -9.18 8.27
CA TYR A 64 15.38 -10.57 8.77
C TYR A 64 14.12 -11.06 9.52
N TRP A 65 12.98 -10.40 9.30
CA TRP A 65 11.69 -10.81 9.86
C TRP A 65 10.70 -11.06 8.72
N PRO A 66 10.00 -12.23 8.67
CA PRO A 66 9.04 -12.53 7.61
C PRO A 66 7.79 -11.63 7.65
N ILE A 67 7.77 -10.58 6.85
CA ILE A 67 6.70 -9.57 6.85
C ILE A 67 5.51 -10.06 6.03
N PRO A 68 4.27 -10.07 6.56
CA PRO A 68 3.08 -10.37 5.77
C PRO A 68 2.83 -9.27 4.73
N VAL A 69 2.62 -9.69 3.47
CA VAL A 69 2.40 -8.80 2.33
C VAL A 69 1.10 -9.12 1.59
N PHE A 70 0.30 -8.08 1.37
CA PHE A 70 -0.93 -8.05 0.59
C PHE A 70 -0.63 -7.43 -0.78
N ALA A 71 -1.04 -8.09 -1.87
CA ALA A 71 -0.71 -7.65 -3.22
C ALA A 71 -1.96 -7.47 -4.09
N LEU A 72 -2.10 -6.29 -4.69
CA LEU A 72 -3.15 -5.96 -5.65
C LEU A 72 -2.58 -5.89 -7.08
N GLY A 73 -3.32 -6.45 -8.02
CA GLY A 73 -3.04 -6.37 -9.45
C GLY A 73 -4.31 -6.03 -10.24
N PRO A 74 -4.17 -5.67 -11.52
CA PRO A 74 -5.32 -5.39 -12.36
C PRO A 74 -6.22 -6.63 -12.52
N PRO A 75 -7.48 -6.45 -12.94
CA PRO A 75 -8.36 -7.57 -13.26
C PRO A 75 -7.75 -8.52 -14.30
N ASP A 76 -7.99 -9.82 -14.13
CA ASP A 76 -7.60 -10.87 -15.08
C ASP A 76 -8.84 -11.48 -15.76
N PRO A 77 -9.52 -10.75 -16.66
CA PRO A 77 -10.80 -11.16 -17.22
C PRO A 77 -10.72 -12.44 -18.07
N TYR A 78 -9.53 -12.77 -18.56
CA TYR A 78 -9.29 -13.97 -19.38
C TYR A 78 -8.59 -15.10 -18.62
N LYS A 79 -8.46 -14.98 -17.29
CA LYS A 79 -7.89 -16.00 -16.40
C LYS A 79 -6.54 -16.51 -16.92
N THR A 80 -5.68 -15.58 -17.31
CA THR A 80 -4.31 -15.86 -17.79
C THR A 80 -3.46 -16.62 -16.77
N GLY A 81 -3.84 -16.56 -15.48
CA GLY A 81 -3.24 -17.37 -14.41
C GLY A 81 -2.11 -16.67 -13.66
N TYR A 82 -1.77 -15.43 -14.03
CA TYR A 82 -0.82 -14.63 -13.26
C TYR A 82 -1.45 -14.09 -11.99
N ARG A 83 -0.84 -14.41 -10.85
CA ARG A 83 -1.25 -13.89 -9.53
C ARG A 83 -0.71 -12.49 -9.27
N ALA A 84 -1.49 -11.65 -8.61
CA ALA A 84 -1.06 -10.35 -8.13
C ALA A 84 0.14 -10.47 -7.15
N ALA A 85 0.22 -11.59 -6.41
CA ALA A 85 1.35 -11.94 -5.54
C ALA A 85 2.73 -11.91 -6.23
N GLY A 86 2.79 -12.06 -7.56
CA GLY A 86 4.02 -11.90 -8.34
C GLY A 86 4.67 -10.50 -8.19
N LEU A 87 3.89 -9.48 -7.83
CA LEU A 87 4.40 -8.15 -7.51
C LEU A 87 5.39 -8.17 -6.34
N ILE A 88 5.17 -9.02 -5.33
CA ILE A 88 5.97 -9.03 -4.09
C ILE A 88 7.44 -9.33 -4.40
N SER A 89 7.68 -10.41 -5.16
CA SER A 89 9.04 -10.82 -5.54
C SER A 89 9.67 -9.83 -6.52
N SER A 90 8.89 -9.33 -7.49
CA SER A 90 9.34 -8.31 -8.45
C SER A 90 9.78 -7.02 -7.73
N GLY A 91 8.97 -6.54 -6.79
CA GLY A 91 9.22 -5.36 -5.98
C GLY A 91 10.45 -5.51 -5.10
N ARG A 92 10.53 -6.62 -4.35
CA ARG A 92 11.70 -6.94 -3.52
C ARG A 92 13.01 -6.86 -4.30
N ASN A 93 13.05 -7.49 -5.47
CA ASN A 93 14.26 -7.55 -6.29
C ASN A 93 14.61 -6.19 -6.89
N LYS A 94 13.64 -5.47 -7.47
CA LYS A 94 13.86 -4.16 -8.09
C LYS A 94 14.26 -3.08 -7.09
N ALA A 95 13.75 -3.16 -5.86
CA ALA A 95 14.11 -2.26 -4.76
C ALA A 95 15.39 -2.68 -4.00
N THR A 96 16.02 -3.80 -4.37
CA THR A 96 17.24 -4.32 -3.71
C THR A 96 17.02 -4.58 -2.22
N LEU A 97 15.84 -5.08 -1.86
CA LEU A 97 15.46 -5.40 -0.48
C LEU A 97 16.02 -6.78 -0.07
N GLY A 98 17.34 -6.91 -0.14
CA GLY A 98 18.05 -8.18 0.00
C GLY A 98 17.82 -8.85 1.35
N VAL A 99 17.82 -8.08 2.43
CA VAL A 99 17.67 -8.55 3.82
C VAL A 99 16.21 -8.65 4.28
N THR A 100 15.26 -8.11 3.50
CA THR A 100 13.84 -8.14 3.82
C THR A 100 13.23 -9.48 3.40
N GLN A 101 12.55 -10.13 4.34
CA GLN A 101 11.81 -11.37 4.12
C GLN A 101 10.33 -11.03 3.97
N PHE A 102 9.67 -11.58 2.96
CA PHE A 102 8.25 -11.33 2.70
C PHE A 102 7.48 -12.64 2.66
N LEU A 103 6.29 -12.64 3.25
CA LEU A 103 5.31 -13.70 3.11
C LEU A 103 4.16 -13.20 2.28
N TRP A 104 3.76 -13.97 1.27
CA TRP A 104 2.51 -13.72 0.56
C TRP A 104 1.35 -14.08 1.50
N GLN A 105 0.72 -13.04 2.05
CA GLN A 105 -0.40 -13.16 2.97
C GLN A 105 -1.72 -13.28 2.21
N ASP A 106 -1.94 -12.39 1.25
CA ASP A 106 -3.11 -12.39 0.40
C ASP A 106 -2.80 -11.67 -0.92
N ASP A 107 -3.53 -12.01 -1.97
CA ASP A 107 -3.46 -11.29 -3.23
C ASP A 107 -4.80 -11.28 -3.98
N GLU A 108 -5.05 -10.21 -4.72
CA GLU A 108 -6.29 -10.04 -5.46
C GLU A 108 -6.06 -9.30 -6.78
N SER A 109 -6.62 -9.86 -7.85
CA SER A 109 -6.72 -9.22 -9.16
C SER A 109 -8.13 -8.67 -9.33
N THR A 110 -8.30 -7.38 -9.11
CA THR A 110 -9.62 -6.73 -8.99
C THR A 110 -9.60 -5.32 -9.57
N THR A 111 -10.76 -4.69 -9.67
CA THR A 111 -10.90 -3.29 -10.06
C THR A 111 -10.76 -2.33 -8.88
N HIS A 112 -11.05 -2.77 -7.65
CA HIS A 112 -11.11 -1.90 -6.46
C HIS A 112 -10.30 -2.47 -5.29
N ALA A 113 -9.51 -1.63 -4.62
CA ALA A 113 -8.70 -2.04 -3.48
C ALA A 113 -9.47 -2.17 -2.14
N GLN A 114 -10.73 -1.71 -2.07
CA GLN A 114 -11.50 -1.63 -0.82
C GLN A 114 -11.49 -2.96 -0.03
N GLY A 115 -11.83 -4.08 -0.69
CA GLY A 115 -11.88 -5.39 -0.04
C GLY A 115 -10.52 -5.84 0.52
N MET A 116 -9.41 -5.54 -0.17
CA MET A 116 -8.07 -5.86 0.33
C MET A 116 -7.67 -4.99 1.52
N ILE A 117 -8.05 -3.70 1.51
CA ILE A 117 -7.81 -2.80 2.65
C ILE A 117 -8.60 -3.29 3.88
N GLU A 118 -9.86 -3.69 3.72
CA GLU A 118 -10.66 -4.29 4.80
C GLU A 118 -9.98 -5.54 5.38
N ARG A 119 -9.52 -6.45 4.51
CA ARG A 119 -8.82 -7.68 4.93
C ARG A 119 -7.47 -7.40 5.62
N LEU A 120 -6.77 -6.32 5.27
CA LEU A 120 -5.58 -5.88 6.00
C LEU A 120 -5.90 -5.47 7.45
N PHE A 121 -7.00 -4.75 7.67
CA PHE A 121 -7.42 -4.38 9.03
C PHE A 121 -7.91 -5.60 9.81
N GLN A 122 -8.73 -6.46 9.19
CA GLN A 122 -9.17 -7.72 9.80
C GLN A 122 -7.97 -8.60 10.17
N PHE A 123 -6.97 -8.69 9.30
CA PHE A 123 -5.73 -9.40 9.60
C PHE A 123 -5.05 -8.89 10.88
N PHE A 124 -5.00 -7.58 11.10
CA PHE A 124 -4.42 -7.03 12.32
C PHE A 124 -5.26 -7.33 13.57
N ASP A 125 -6.59 -7.41 13.43
CA ASP A 125 -7.51 -7.78 14.50
C ASP A 125 -7.33 -9.24 14.90
N ASP A 126 -7.26 -10.13 13.91
CA ASP A 126 -7.05 -11.57 14.11
C ASP A 126 -5.65 -11.91 14.61
N ASN A 127 -4.66 -11.05 14.33
CA ASN A 127 -3.25 -11.28 14.65
C ASN A 127 -2.68 -10.15 15.52
N PRO A 128 -3.06 -10.04 16.80
CA PRO A 128 -2.76 -8.88 17.64
C PRO A 128 -1.27 -8.66 17.92
N GLN A 129 -0.41 -9.67 17.73
CA GLN A 129 1.04 -9.58 17.96
C GLN A 129 1.84 -9.07 16.76
N VAL A 130 1.25 -8.98 15.56
CA VAL A 130 1.99 -8.60 14.33
C VAL A 130 2.43 -7.13 14.36
N PRO A 131 3.73 -6.80 14.30
CA PRO A 131 4.19 -5.42 14.41
C PRO A 131 4.03 -4.62 13.12
N GLN A 132 4.15 -5.26 11.94
CA GLN A 132 4.06 -4.59 10.65
C GLN A 132 3.41 -5.48 9.58
N ALA A 133 2.74 -4.88 8.61
CA ALA A 133 2.32 -5.54 7.37
C ALA A 133 2.45 -4.58 6.20
N LEU A 134 2.64 -5.12 5.00
CA LEU A 134 2.79 -4.34 3.77
C LEU A 134 1.60 -4.59 2.86
N ILE A 135 0.96 -3.55 2.35
CA ILE A 135 0.05 -3.64 1.20
C ILE A 135 0.67 -2.94 0.00
N THR A 136 0.59 -3.57 -1.17
CA THR A 136 1.16 -3.05 -2.42
C THR A 136 0.18 -3.20 -3.57
N SER A 137 0.24 -2.30 -4.53
CA SER A 137 -0.55 -2.41 -5.78
C SER A 137 0.28 -2.09 -7.00
N ARG A 138 -0.16 -2.64 -8.14
CA ARG A 138 0.27 -2.23 -9.47
C ARG A 138 -0.90 -2.13 -10.44
N ASP A 139 -0.87 -1.13 -11.30
CA ASP A 139 -1.74 -1.04 -12.47
C ASP A 139 -1.10 -0.18 -13.57
N GLY A 140 -1.67 -0.21 -14.78
CA GLY A 140 -1.24 0.55 -15.95
C GLY A 140 -1.39 -0.22 -17.25
N ASP A 141 -1.41 0.46 -18.39
CA ASP A 141 -1.58 -0.17 -19.71
C ASP A 141 -0.53 -1.26 -20.01
N VAL A 142 0.75 -1.02 -19.68
CA VAL A 142 1.84 -2.00 -19.85
C VAL A 142 1.71 -3.14 -18.84
N THR A 143 1.21 -2.83 -17.64
CA THR A 143 0.92 -3.85 -16.62
C THR A 143 -0.27 -4.73 -17.03
N ARG A 144 -1.27 -4.16 -17.69
CA ARG A 144 -2.49 -4.84 -18.17
C ARG A 144 -2.28 -5.66 -19.44
N ASP A 145 -1.28 -5.33 -20.25
CA ASP A 145 -1.03 -6.00 -21.54
C ASP A 145 -0.90 -7.53 -21.43
N VAL A 146 -0.35 -8.05 -20.32
CA VAL A 146 -0.22 -9.49 -20.10
C VAL A 146 -1.55 -10.20 -19.84
N TYR A 147 -2.58 -9.46 -19.41
CA TYR A 147 -3.94 -9.95 -19.12
C TYR A 147 -4.90 -9.71 -20.29
N ARG A 148 -4.37 -9.46 -21.50
CA ARG A 148 -5.19 -9.26 -22.71
C ARG A 148 -5.84 -10.57 -23.18
N LYS A 149 -6.80 -10.44 -24.10
CA LYS A 149 -7.46 -11.59 -24.71
C LYS A 149 -6.42 -12.48 -25.43
N PRO A 150 -6.43 -13.80 -25.23
CA PRO A 150 -5.56 -14.71 -25.97
C PRO A 150 -5.70 -14.55 -27.49
N GLY A 151 -4.58 -14.52 -28.20
CA GLY A 151 -4.53 -14.38 -29.66
C GLY A 151 -4.71 -12.96 -30.20
N THR A 152 -4.90 -11.93 -29.35
CA THR A 152 -4.93 -10.53 -29.82
C THR A 152 -3.54 -9.91 -29.84
N PRO A 153 -3.30 -8.92 -30.74
CA PRO A 153 -2.08 -8.13 -30.70
C PRO A 153 -1.86 -7.54 -29.29
N GLY A 154 -0.61 -7.50 -28.86
CA GLY A 154 -0.23 -6.78 -27.65
C GLY A 154 -0.31 -5.27 -27.85
N LEU A 155 0.01 -4.52 -26.80
CA LEU A 155 0.21 -3.08 -26.85
C LEU A 155 1.19 -2.72 -27.97
N GLN A 156 0.94 -1.64 -28.70
CA GLN A 156 1.73 -1.23 -29.86
C GLN A 156 2.74 -0.14 -29.48
N SER A 157 3.88 -0.08 -30.19
CA SER A 157 4.87 0.97 -30.03
C SER A 157 4.43 2.26 -30.72
N VAL A 158 3.52 2.99 -30.08
CA VAL A 158 2.95 4.25 -30.56
C VAL A 158 2.84 5.27 -29.42
N GLN A 159 2.90 6.55 -29.77
CA GLN A 159 2.65 7.64 -28.84
C GLN A 159 1.16 7.70 -28.52
N VAL A 160 0.79 7.44 -27.28
CA VAL A 160 -0.59 7.45 -26.79
C VAL A 160 -0.64 7.98 -25.36
N VAL A 161 -1.67 8.76 -25.05
CA VAL A 161 -2.02 9.05 -23.66
C VAL A 161 -2.47 7.73 -23.01
N PRO A 162 -1.91 7.32 -21.86
CA PRO A 162 -2.32 6.08 -21.20
C PRO A 162 -3.82 6.07 -20.89
N THR A 163 -4.46 4.93 -21.11
CA THR A 163 -5.85 4.71 -20.67
C THR A 163 -5.88 4.47 -19.17
N VAL A 164 -4.92 3.70 -18.67
CA VAL A 164 -4.58 3.55 -17.26
C VAL A 164 -3.10 3.91 -17.09
N TYR A 165 -2.82 4.91 -16.27
CA TYR A 165 -1.46 5.35 -15.97
C TYR A 165 -0.72 4.28 -15.15
N GLU A 166 0.58 4.11 -15.43
CA GLU A 166 1.42 3.19 -14.66
C GLU A 166 1.52 3.64 -13.21
N SER A 167 0.80 2.97 -12.33
CA SER A 167 0.62 3.36 -10.93
C SER A 167 1.06 2.22 -10.02
N MET A 168 2.03 2.54 -9.15
CA MET A 168 2.64 1.59 -8.24
C MET A 168 2.61 2.17 -6.84
N THR A 169 2.07 1.42 -5.89
CA THR A 169 1.96 1.88 -4.50
C THR A 169 2.46 0.84 -3.52
N GLY A 170 2.89 1.32 -2.35
CA GLY A 170 3.19 0.50 -1.20
C GLY A 170 2.90 1.26 0.10
N LEU A 171 2.31 0.56 1.07
CA LEU A 171 2.02 1.09 2.38
C LEU A 171 2.46 0.08 3.43
N LEU A 172 3.52 0.42 4.16
CA LEU A 172 3.95 -0.30 5.34
C LEU A 172 3.16 0.23 6.55
N VAL A 173 2.22 -0.57 7.05
CA VAL A 173 1.43 -0.26 8.24
C VAL A 173 2.13 -0.87 9.44
N THR A 174 2.34 -0.06 10.49
CA THR A 174 3.07 -0.48 11.69
C THR A 174 2.26 -0.21 12.95
N ARG A 175 2.47 -1.01 13.99
CA ARG A 175 1.81 -0.87 15.30
C ARG A 175 2.87 -0.78 16.40
N SER A 176 3.33 0.44 16.70
CA SER A 176 4.42 0.69 17.65
C SER A 176 4.14 0.12 19.05
N ASP A 177 2.88 0.17 19.49
CA ASP A 177 2.45 -0.40 20.76
C ASP A 177 2.66 -1.93 20.83
N ARG A 178 2.60 -2.63 19.69
CA ARG A 178 2.89 -4.06 19.61
C ARG A 178 4.37 -4.36 19.76
N VAL A 179 5.23 -3.51 19.20
CA VAL A 179 6.68 -3.60 19.40
C VAL A 179 7.03 -3.38 20.87
N ASP A 180 6.45 -2.34 21.49
CA ASP A 180 6.73 -2.02 22.89
C ASP A 180 6.21 -3.10 23.85
N ARG A 181 5.03 -3.66 23.58
CA ARG A 181 4.39 -4.66 24.44
C ARG A 181 4.98 -6.07 24.29
N TYR A 182 5.26 -6.50 23.06
CA TYR A 182 5.53 -7.90 22.75
C TYR A 182 6.95 -8.19 22.28
N ILE A 183 7.75 -7.17 21.92
CA ILE A 183 9.04 -7.40 21.26
C ILE A 183 10.18 -6.80 22.08
N ARG A 184 10.11 -5.50 22.41
CA ARG A 184 11.24 -4.71 22.91
C ARG A 184 11.91 -5.31 24.15
N ARG A 185 11.11 -5.78 25.12
CA ARG A 185 11.61 -6.36 26.38
C ARG A 185 12.36 -7.69 26.20
N TYR A 186 12.13 -8.38 25.08
CA TYR A 186 12.70 -9.69 24.79
C TYR A 186 13.87 -9.62 23.81
N ALA A 187 14.22 -8.41 23.33
CA ALA A 187 15.16 -8.24 22.25
C ALA A 187 16.59 -8.59 22.67
N THR A 188 17.26 -9.40 21.87
CA THR A 188 18.60 -9.94 22.16
C THR A 188 19.70 -8.97 21.75
N HIS A 189 20.88 -9.10 22.35
CA HIS A 189 22.07 -8.32 21.99
C HIS A 189 22.90 -9.01 20.89
N GLU A 190 22.28 -9.90 20.11
CA GLU A 190 22.95 -10.57 19.01
C GLU A 190 23.36 -9.55 17.94
N ARG A 191 24.58 -9.71 17.43
CA ARG A 191 25.09 -8.93 16.30
C ARG A 191 24.28 -9.29 15.05
N GLU A 192 24.08 -8.31 14.19
CA GLU A 192 23.57 -8.55 12.84
C GLU A 192 24.57 -9.39 12.04
N ASP A 193 24.32 -10.69 11.95
CA ASP A 193 25.06 -11.64 11.13
C ASP A 193 24.12 -12.78 10.70
N ASN A 194 23.56 -12.65 9.50
CA ASN A 194 22.65 -13.64 8.92
C ASN A 194 23.37 -14.89 8.38
N GLN A 195 24.71 -14.90 8.34
CA GLN A 195 25.50 -16.05 7.90
C GLN A 195 25.88 -16.98 9.07
N ASN A 196 25.88 -16.46 10.29
CA ASN A 196 26.17 -17.25 11.48
C ASN A 196 25.00 -18.19 11.85
N LYS A 197 25.09 -19.45 11.44
CA LYS A 197 24.08 -20.49 11.69
C LYS A 197 24.03 -20.98 13.14
N ASP A 198 24.90 -20.48 14.02
CA ASP A 198 24.85 -20.79 15.46
C ASP A 198 23.88 -19.86 16.22
N THR A 199 23.52 -18.72 15.64
CA THR A 199 22.50 -17.79 16.17
C THR A 199 21.11 -18.13 15.67
N ASP A 200 20.09 -17.75 16.43
CA ASP A 200 18.71 -18.01 16.02
C ASP A 200 18.32 -17.15 14.80
N LEU A 201 18.89 -15.95 14.66
CA LEU A 201 18.75 -15.10 13.46
C LEU A 201 19.31 -15.78 12.21
N GLY A 202 20.53 -16.32 12.26
CA GLY A 202 21.13 -17.00 11.11
C GLY A 202 20.42 -18.31 10.77
N LYS A 203 19.90 -19.04 11.77
CA LYS A 203 19.04 -20.22 11.55
C LYS A 203 17.74 -19.85 10.86
N LEU A 204 17.03 -18.82 11.35
CA LEU A 204 15.82 -18.30 10.70
C LEU A 204 16.10 -17.91 9.25
N TRP A 205 17.17 -17.14 9.02
CA TRP A 205 17.55 -16.69 7.68
C TRP A 205 17.80 -17.86 6.72
N ALA A 206 18.65 -18.81 7.12
CA ALA A 206 18.96 -19.98 6.31
C ALA A 206 17.70 -20.83 6.06
N PHE A 207 16.86 -21.02 7.09
CA PHE A 207 15.63 -21.79 6.99
C PHE A 207 14.64 -21.15 6.01
N TYR A 208 14.37 -19.86 6.13
CA TYR A 208 13.50 -19.12 5.22
C TYR A 208 13.90 -19.34 3.74
N TRP A 209 15.18 -19.14 3.41
CA TRP A 209 15.64 -19.31 2.03
C TRP A 209 15.70 -20.77 1.56
N GLN A 210 15.86 -21.72 2.48
CA GLN A 210 15.72 -23.16 2.18
C GLN A 210 14.27 -23.53 1.81
N GLN A 211 13.28 -22.86 2.42
CA GLN A 211 11.86 -23.14 2.19
C GLN A 211 11.34 -22.54 0.88
N ALA A 212 11.87 -21.39 0.43
CA ALA A 212 11.41 -20.72 -0.79
C ALA A 212 11.36 -21.62 -2.05
N PRO A 213 12.42 -22.37 -2.44
CA PRO A 213 12.34 -23.27 -3.60
C PRO A 213 11.47 -24.51 -3.35
N LYS A 214 11.30 -24.95 -2.09
CA LYS A 214 10.42 -26.07 -1.73
C LYS A 214 8.94 -25.67 -1.89
N PHE A 215 8.59 -24.48 -1.40
CA PHE A 215 7.27 -23.89 -1.61
C PHE A 215 6.93 -23.82 -3.09
N ARG A 216 7.86 -23.31 -3.92
CA ARG A 216 7.64 -23.20 -5.36
C ARG A 216 7.23 -24.54 -5.97
N LYS A 217 7.98 -25.60 -5.69
CA LYS A 217 7.66 -26.95 -6.19
C LYS A 217 6.31 -27.45 -5.68
N ALA A 218 6.04 -27.30 -4.37
CA ALA A 218 4.80 -27.75 -3.76
C ALA A 218 3.57 -27.00 -4.33
N TYR A 219 3.70 -25.70 -4.56
CA TYR A 219 2.67 -24.88 -5.17
C TYR A 219 2.37 -25.31 -6.61
N GLU A 220 3.42 -25.41 -7.44
CA GLU A 220 3.26 -25.80 -8.85
C GLU A 220 2.64 -27.20 -8.97
N GLU A 221 3.04 -28.14 -8.12
CA GLU A 221 2.44 -29.49 -8.08
C GLU A 221 0.96 -29.49 -7.64
N ALA A 222 0.62 -28.68 -6.64
CA ALA A 222 -0.77 -28.53 -6.19
C ALA A 222 -1.65 -27.91 -7.28
N GLU A 223 -1.14 -26.94 -8.04
CA GLU A 223 -1.87 -26.34 -9.17
C GLU A 223 -1.99 -27.31 -10.36
N ARG A 224 -0.96 -28.12 -10.67
CA ARG A 224 -1.08 -29.21 -11.67
C ARG A 224 -2.16 -30.21 -11.28
N THR A 225 -2.24 -30.56 -10.00
CA THR A 225 -3.28 -31.45 -9.48
C THR A 225 -4.69 -30.86 -9.65
N LYS A 226 -4.82 -29.53 -9.65
CA LYS A 226 -6.08 -28.81 -9.94
C LYS A 226 -6.36 -28.65 -11.44
N GLY A 227 -5.48 -29.16 -12.30
CA GLY A 227 -5.63 -29.13 -13.76
C GLY A 227 -4.93 -27.97 -14.46
N ALA A 228 -4.05 -27.21 -13.80
CA ALA A 228 -3.23 -26.20 -14.48
C ALA A 228 -2.13 -26.88 -15.31
N GLU A 229 -2.03 -26.55 -16.60
CA GLU A 229 -1.05 -27.16 -17.52
C GLU A 229 0.39 -26.72 -17.22
N ASP A 230 0.63 -25.41 -17.05
CA ASP A 230 1.95 -24.83 -16.74
C ASP A 230 1.86 -23.78 -15.61
N PRO A 231 1.65 -24.21 -14.36
CA PRO A 231 1.47 -23.28 -13.25
C PRO A 231 2.79 -22.57 -12.90
N LEU A 232 2.69 -21.27 -12.66
CA LEU A 232 3.80 -20.44 -12.21
C LEU A 232 3.58 -19.99 -10.76
N ALA A 233 4.47 -20.41 -9.86
CA ALA A 233 4.44 -19.89 -8.50
C ALA A 233 4.70 -18.37 -8.48
N PRO A 234 4.04 -17.60 -7.59
CA PRO A 234 4.18 -16.14 -7.51
C PRO A 234 5.55 -15.64 -7.01
N GLY A 235 6.53 -16.54 -6.82
CA GLY A 235 7.91 -16.21 -6.47
C GLY A 235 8.15 -15.82 -5.00
N THR A 236 7.10 -15.65 -4.20
CA THR A 236 7.16 -15.42 -2.75
C THR A 236 6.40 -16.53 -2.04
N MET A 237 6.95 -17.09 -0.95
CA MET A 237 6.27 -18.16 -0.20
C MET A 237 5.02 -17.64 0.50
N SER A 238 3.95 -18.44 0.53
CA SER A 238 2.74 -18.06 1.25
C SER A 238 2.94 -18.10 2.77
N THR A 239 2.24 -17.23 3.49
CA THR A 239 2.24 -17.25 4.96
C THR A 239 1.83 -18.62 5.49
N ALA A 240 0.76 -19.21 4.94
CA ALA A 240 0.26 -20.50 5.39
C ALA A 240 1.32 -21.61 5.26
N TYR A 241 2.04 -21.64 4.14
CA TYR A 241 3.15 -22.57 3.96
C TYR A 241 4.25 -22.30 4.99
N TRP A 242 4.73 -21.05 5.11
CA TRP A 242 5.76 -20.69 6.08
C TRP A 242 5.42 -21.16 7.50
N GLN A 243 4.20 -20.86 7.96
CA GLN A 243 3.74 -21.20 9.30
C GLN A 243 3.69 -22.72 9.53
N SER A 244 3.29 -23.51 8.53
CA SER A 244 3.34 -24.98 8.61
C SER A 244 4.76 -25.56 8.78
N GLN A 245 5.79 -24.79 8.40
CA GLN A 245 7.18 -25.20 8.51
C GLN A 245 7.83 -24.79 9.85
N LEU A 246 7.19 -23.90 10.62
CA LEU A 246 7.75 -23.37 11.87
C LEU A 246 8.04 -24.42 12.95
N PRO A 247 7.25 -25.50 13.13
CA PRO A 247 7.62 -26.55 14.08
C PRO A 247 9.01 -27.13 13.84
N THR A 248 9.42 -27.26 12.58
CA THR A 248 10.78 -27.72 12.21
C THR A 248 11.83 -26.68 12.56
N LEU A 249 11.56 -25.38 12.32
CA LEU A 249 12.48 -24.31 12.71
C LEU A 249 12.66 -24.28 14.23
N TRP A 250 11.58 -24.40 15.00
CA TRP A 250 11.60 -24.28 16.46
C TRP A 250 12.42 -25.38 17.15
N GLN A 251 12.57 -26.54 16.52
CA GLN A 251 13.48 -27.61 17.00
C GLN A 251 14.96 -27.21 16.90
N THR A 252 15.31 -26.21 16.08
CA THR A 252 16.70 -25.81 15.82
C THR A 252 17.14 -24.59 16.61
N ILE A 253 16.20 -23.75 17.05
CA ILE A 253 16.51 -22.49 17.76
C ILE A 253 16.82 -22.76 19.23
N SER A 254 17.69 -21.92 19.80
CA SER A 254 18.03 -21.98 21.22
C SER A 254 17.11 -21.13 22.09
N ASN A 255 16.45 -20.14 21.50
CA ASN A 255 15.60 -19.14 22.13
C ASN A 255 16.30 -18.40 23.30
N ARG A 256 17.63 -18.26 23.24
CA ARG A 256 18.42 -17.62 24.29
C ARG A 256 18.19 -16.10 24.28
N GLY A 257 17.84 -15.54 25.43
CA GLY A 257 17.61 -14.11 25.56
C GLY A 257 16.93 -13.70 26.86
N PRO A 258 16.65 -12.39 27.04
CA PRO A 258 16.02 -11.86 28.24
C PRO A 258 14.58 -12.37 28.43
N GLY A 259 14.23 -12.82 29.63
CA GLY A 259 12.85 -13.19 29.99
C GLY A 259 12.27 -14.39 29.23
N GLU A 260 11.04 -14.76 29.58
CA GLU A 260 10.30 -15.86 28.95
C GLU A 260 9.64 -15.38 27.65
N PHE A 261 10.22 -15.78 26.52
CA PHE A 261 9.66 -15.54 25.18
C PHE A 261 9.15 -16.85 24.62
N GLU A 262 7.91 -16.82 24.15
CA GLU A 262 7.28 -17.92 23.45
C GLU A 262 7.29 -17.62 21.94
N PRO A 263 8.01 -18.41 21.12
CA PRO A 263 7.93 -18.29 19.68
C PRO A 263 6.49 -18.42 19.18
N SER A 264 6.13 -17.58 18.22
CA SER A 264 4.79 -17.59 17.61
C SER A 264 4.86 -17.58 16.08
N PRO A 265 3.75 -17.86 15.37
CA PRO A 265 3.71 -17.79 13.92
C PRO A 265 4.18 -16.45 13.32
N TRP A 266 4.09 -15.37 14.10
CA TRP A 266 4.44 -14.01 13.69
C TRP A 266 5.71 -13.47 14.35
N LEU A 267 6.18 -14.10 15.42
CA LEU A 267 7.47 -13.83 16.05
C LEU A 267 8.18 -15.17 16.25
N PRO A 268 8.67 -15.80 15.16
CA PRO A 268 9.22 -17.16 15.22
C PRO A 268 10.54 -17.24 16.00
N ILE A 269 11.23 -16.11 16.14
CA ILE A 269 12.37 -15.89 17.03
C ILE A 269 12.26 -14.48 17.64
N ARG A 270 13.06 -14.22 18.68
CA ARG A 270 13.22 -12.87 19.24
C ARG A 270 13.82 -11.94 18.21
N TRP A 271 13.38 -10.68 18.20
CA TRP A 271 14.14 -9.64 17.51
C TRP A 271 15.45 -9.38 18.23
N ALA A 272 16.46 -8.96 17.50
CA ALA A 272 17.68 -8.39 18.06
C ALA A 272 17.53 -6.88 18.27
N GLN A 273 18.39 -6.29 19.10
CA GLN A 273 18.38 -4.84 19.38
C GLN A 273 18.57 -4.00 18.11
N HIS A 274 19.28 -4.50 17.09
CA HIS A 274 19.42 -3.78 15.82
C HIS A 274 18.08 -3.67 15.07
N GLN A 275 17.28 -4.74 15.03
CA GLN A 275 15.92 -4.73 14.44
C GLN A 275 14.99 -3.75 15.18
N VAL A 276 15.10 -3.68 16.51
CA VAL A 276 14.36 -2.69 17.30
C VAL A 276 14.80 -1.26 16.95
N LYS A 277 16.11 -1.02 16.80
CA LYS A 277 16.65 0.29 16.39
C LYS A 277 16.24 0.67 14.96
N GLU A 278 16.22 -0.27 14.04
CA GLU A 278 15.69 -0.08 12.67
C GLU A 278 14.23 0.37 12.72
N PHE A 279 13.40 -0.34 13.48
CA PHE A 279 12.00 0.04 13.68
C PHE A 279 11.85 1.44 14.27
N ASP A 280 12.65 1.79 15.28
CA ASP A 280 12.60 3.09 15.93
C ASP A 280 13.13 4.23 15.04
N ALA A 281 13.98 3.91 14.06
CA ALA A 281 14.56 4.84 13.12
C ALA A 281 13.65 5.11 11.91
N ALA A 282 12.76 4.16 11.57
CA ALA A 282 11.80 4.31 10.50
C ALA A 282 10.87 5.54 10.74
N PRO A 283 10.60 6.36 9.72
CA PRO A 283 9.80 7.56 9.90
C PRO A 283 8.33 7.22 10.10
N VAL A 284 7.70 7.82 11.10
CA VAL A 284 6.23 7.80 11.22
C VAL A 284 5.68 8.91 10.34
N LEU A 285 5.09 8.54 9.20
CA LEU A 285 4.63 9.49 8.17
C LEU A 285 3.17 9.92 8.37
N GLY A 286 2.39 9.18 9.14
CA GLY A 286 0.99 9.44 9.41
C GLY A 286 0.37 8.31 10.20
N TYR A 287 -0.86 8.53 10.65
CA TYR A 287 -1.70 7.53 11.31
C TYR A 287 -2.89 7.24 10.40
N LEU A 288 -3.01 5.99 9.97
CA LEU A 288 -4.14 5.51 9.19
C LEU A 288 -5.23 5.01 10.15
N HIS A 289 -6.39 5.63 10.11
CA HIS A 289 -7.53 5.26 10.92
C HIS A 289 -8.34 4.13 10.25
N ARG A 290 -9.25 3.49 11.00
CA ARG A 290 -10.06 2.39 10.44
C ARG A 290 -10.94 2.88 9.28
N PRO A 291 -11.09 2.09 8.21
CA PRO A 291 -12.01 2.41 7.13
C PRO A 291 -13.47 2.23 7.58
N ILE A 292 -14.33 3.18 7.24
CA ILE A 292 -15.79 3.09 7.46
C ILE A 292 -16.47 2.82 6.12
N LYS A 293 -16.97 1.60 5.95
CA LYS A 293 -17.69 1.18 4.74
C LYS A 293 -19.17 1.57 4.84
N VAL A 294 -19.66 2.27 3.82
CA VAL A 294 -21.03 2.76 3.70
C VAL A 294 -21.72 2.07 2.52
N SER A 295 -22.74 1.26 2.81
CA SER A 295 -23.59 0.68 1.76
C SER A 295 -24.35 1.77 1.01
N MET A 296 -24.33 1.70 -0.33
CA MET A 296 -25.16 2.53 -1.21
C MET A 296 -26.41 1.79 -1.71
N GLN A 297 -26.73 0.67 -1.08
CA GLN A 297 -27.86 -0.21 -1.38
C GLN A 297 -28.74 -0.41 -0.14
N ASP A 298 -30.04 -0.63 -0.35
CA ASP A 298 -30.98 -1.03 0.69
C ASP A 298 -30.83 -2.52 1.06
N GLU A 299 -31.65 -2.97 2.02
CA GLU A 299 -31.67 -4.36 2.52
C GLU A 299 -31.98 -5.42 1.44
N ASN A 300 -32.56 -5.01 0.30
CA ASN A 300 -32.87 -5.89 -0.82
C ASN A 300 -31.80 -5.81 -1.93
N GLY A 301 -30.68 -5.12 -1.68
CA GLY A 301 -29.62 -4.92 -2.66
C GLY A 301 -29.95 -3.89 -3.74
N LYS A 302 -31.04 -3.12 -3.58
CA LYS A 302 -31.41 -2.09 -4.54
C LYS A 302 -30.68 -0.79 -4.21
N ARG A 303 -30.10 -0.15 -5.25
CA ARG A 303 -29.39 1.12 -5.10
C ARG A 303 -30.29 2.19 -4.48
N LEU A 304 -29.77 2.86 -3.45
CA LEU A 304 -30.45 3.95 -2.76
C LEU A 304 -30.66 5.15 -3.70
N LYS A 305 -31.71 5.94 -3.45
CA LYS A 305 -31.90 7.24 -4.14
C LYS A 305 -30.81 8.23 -3.71
N PRO A 306 -30.46 9.25 -4.53
CA PRO A 306 -29.36 10.18 -4.23
C PRO A 306 -29.42 10.82 -2.83
N ALA A 307 -30.60 11.29 -2.39
CA ALA A 307 -30.75 11.88 -1.05
C ALA A 307 -30.49 10.87 0.09
N LEU A 308 -30.79 9.59 -0.12
CA LEU A 308 -30.51 8.53 0.85
C LEU A 308 -29.04 8.11 0.82
N GLN A 309 -28.41 8.09 -0.36
CA GLN A 309 -26.96 7.89 -0.48
C GLN A 309 -26.19 9.00 0.26
N ALA A 310 -26.58 10.26 0.07
CA ALA A 310 -25.99 11.39 0.78
C ALA A 310 -26.14 11.23 2.30
N LYS A 311 -27.33 10.90 2.82
CA LYS A 311 -27.54 10.65 4.26
C LYS A 311 -26.72 9.47 4.79
N ALA A 312 -26.61 8.38 4.05
CA ALA A 312 -25.78 7.24 4.43
C ALA A 312 -24.30 7.65 4.52
N LEU A 313 -23.81 8.42 3.54
CA LEU A 313 -22.45 8.91 3.53
C LEU A 313 -22.18 9.96 4.61
N GLN A 314 -23.17 10.80 4.97
CA GLN A 314 -23.09 11.69 6.13
C GLN A 314 -22.87 10.90 7.43
N ALA A 315 -23.65 9.83 7.63
CA ALA A 315 -23.50 8.97 8.81
C ALA A 315 -22.10 8.32 8.84
N GLY A 316 -21.64 7.76 7.72
CA GLY A 316 -20.30 7.17 7.64
C GLY A 316 -19.17 8.20 7.80
N TRP A 317 -19.37 9.43 7.34
CA TRP A 317 -18.42 10.53 7.56
C TRP A 317 -18.32 10.89 9.05
N LEU A 318 -19.45 10.99 9.75
CA LEU A 318 -19.48 11.26 11.19
C LEU A 318 -18.83 10.12 11.98
N GLU A 319 -19.11 8.86 11.64
CA GLU A 319 -18.44 7.71 12.25
C GLU A 319 -16.92 7.73 12.00
N ALA A 320 -16.49 8.13 10.81
CA ALA A 320 -15.06 8.29 10.51
C ALA A 320 -14.43 9.44 11.33
N LEU A 321 -15.16 10.52 11.61
CA LEU A 321 -14.71 11.58 12.50
C LEU A 321 -14.54 11.10 13.94
N ASP A 322 -15.40 10.20 14.42
CA ASP A 322 -15.31 9.63 15.77
C ASP A 322 -14.05 8.76 15.96
N THR A 323 -13.39 8.35 14.87
CA THR A 323 -12.09 7.66 14.95
C THR A 323 -10.91 8.59 15.26
N LEU A 324 -11.12 9.91 15.18
CA LEU A 324 -10.08 10.92 15.36
C LEU A 324 -10.05 11.42 16.81
N PRO A 325 -8.85 11.73 17.35
CA PRO A 325 -8.79 12.48 18.60
C PRO A 325 -9.39 13.88 18.44
N GLU A 326 -9.84 14.47 19.54
CA GLU A 326 -10.40 15.82 19.55
C GLU A 326 -9.46 16.85 18.88
N GLY A 327 -10.03 17.78 18.11
CA GLY A 327 -9.27 18.81 17.39
C GLY A 327 -8.63 18.37 16.08
N HIS A 328 -8.76 17.12 15.66
CA HIS A 328 -8.14 16.60 14.43
C HIS A 328 -9.08 16.49 13.23
N LYS A 329 -10.10 17.36 13.11
CA LYS A 329 -11.02 17.37 11.96
C LYS A 329 -10.26 17.45 10.61
N PRO A 330 -10.75 16.77 9.56
CA PRO A 330 -10.13 16.84 8.24
C PRO A 330 -10.25 18.24 7.64
N VAL A 331 -9.21 18.67 6.96
CA VAL A 331 -9.15 19.97 6.25
C VAL A 331 -9.18 19.79 4.73
N ARG A 332 -9.13 18.54 4.26
CA ARG A 332 -9.16 18.17 2.84
C ARG A 332 -9.62 16.73 2.67
N VAL A 333 -10.11 16.42 1.47
CA VAL A 333 -10.56 15.09 1.06
C VAL A 333 -9.99 14.74 -0.32
N PHE A 334 -9.46 13.52 -0.44
CA PHE A 334 -9.06 12.92 -1.70
C PHE A 334 -10.13 11.91 -2.13
N TYR A 335 -10.41 11.87 -3.43
CA TYR A 335 -11.38 10.95 -4.02
C TYR A 335 -11.07 10.74 -5.51
N ASP A 336 -11.62 9.70 -6.11
CA ASP A 336 -11.47 9.39 -7.54
C ASP A 336 -12.85 9.28 -8.23
N THR A 337 -12.99 9.91 -9.39
CA THR A 337 -14.21 9.86 -10.21
C THR A 337 -14.04 9.10 -11.51
N THR A 338 -12.90 8.46 -11.73
CA THR A 338 -12.56 7.84 -13.01
C THR A 338 -13.49 6.68 -13.35
N ASP A 339 -13.89 5.89 -12.35
CA ASP A 339 -14.82 4.76 -12.49
C ASP A 339 -16.11 4.93 -11.68
N ASN A 340 -16.26 6.04 -10.92
CA ASN A 340 -17.44 6.29 -10.10
C ASN A 340 -17.82 7.79 -9.99
N GLN A 341 -18.32 8.37 -11.09
CA GLN A 341 -18.79 9.78 -11.09
C GLN A 341 -19.96 10.03 -10.12
N GLU A 342 -20.81 9.03 -9.90
CA GLU A 342 -21.94 9.16 -8.98
C GLU A 342 -21.50 9.33 -7.51
N ALA A 343 -20.34 8.79 -7.13
CA ALA A 343 -19.76 8.98 -5.80
C ALA A 343 -19.45 10.45 -5.51
N GLU A 344 -18.99 11.23 -6.50
CA GLU A 344 -18.74 12.67 -6.34
C GLU A 344 -20.03 13.42 -5.99
N ILE A 345 -21.16 13.05 -6.61
CA ILE A 345 -22.45 13.65 -6.32
C ILE A 345 -22.86 13.34 -4.88
N ALA A 346 -22.78 12.07 -4.47
CA ALA A 346 -23.11 11.67 -3.12
C ALA A 346 -22.21 12.36 -2.07
N LEU A 347 -20.90 12.44 -2.32
CA LEU A 347 -19.92 13.09 -1.46
C LEU A 347 -20.17 14.61 -1.36
N THR A 348 -20.42 15.27 -2.50
CA THR A 348 -20.73 16.71 -2.52
C THR A 348 -21.97 17.00 -1.67
N LEU A 349 -23.06 16.27 -1.88
CA LEU A 349 -24.30 16.46 -1.13
C LEU A 349 -24.14 16.14 0.36
N ALA A 350 -23.37 15.11 0.69
CA ALA A 350 -23.11 14.72 2.07
C ALA A 350 -22.34 15.81 2.81
N LEU A 351 -21.21 16.25 2.28
CA LEU A 351 -20.37 17.28 2.89
C LEU A 351 -21.08 18.64 2.97
N HIS A 352 -21.76 19.05 1.89
CA HIS A 352 -22.56 20.27 1.90
C HIS A 352 -23.65 20.24 2.97
N GLY A 353 -24.36 19.12 3.12
CA GLY A 353 -25.38 18.99 4.16
C GLY A 353 -24.82 18.93 5.59
N LEU A 354 -23.54 18.58 5.77
CA LEU A 354 -22.84 18.65 7.07
C LEU A 354 -22.28 20.06 7.35
N ASN A 355 -22.08 20.88 6.30
CA ASN A 355 -21.53 22.23 6.38
C ASN A 355 -22.58 23.24 6.88
N THR A 356 -23.04 23.08 8.12
CA THR A 356 -24.09 23.91 8.72
C THR A 356 -23.58 25.23 9.32
N ASP A 357 -22.29 25.31 9.67
CA ASP A 357 -21.63 26.47 10.26
C ASP A 357 -20.75 27.24 9.27
N GLY A 358 -20.65 26.78 8.01
CA GLY A 358 -19.84 27.39 6.97
C GLY A 358 -18.34 27.04 7.03
N HIS A 359 -17.93 26.11 7.90
CA HIS A 359 -16.54 25.70 8.09
C HIS A 359 -16.24 24.25 7.63
N GLY A 360 -17.19 23.61 6.94
CA GLY A 360 -17.03 22.29 6.34
C GLY A 360 -16.17 22.27 5.08
N ILE A 361 -15.80 21.07 4.64
CA ILE A 361 -15.01 20.84 3.42
C ILE A 361 -15.89 21.03 2.18
N GLU A 362 -15.42 21.84 1.24
CA GLU A 362 -16.06 22.09 -0.04
C GLU A 362 -15.26 21.45 -1.18
N LEU A 363 -15.83 20.44 -1.86
CA LEU A 363 -15.13 19.73 -2.95
C LEU A 363 -14.74 20.65 -4.12
N GLY A 364 -15.48 21.74 -4.31
CA GLY A 364 -15.20 22.74 -5.33
C GLY A 364 -13.99 23.63 -5.02
N ASN A 365 -13.54 23.67 -3.77
CA ASN A 365 -12.34 24.39 -3.37
C ASN A 365 -11.08 23.58 -3.74
N VAL A 366 -10.15 24.22 -4.44
CA VAL A 366 -8.93 23.59 -4.95
C VAL A 366 -7.95 23.11 -3.88
N ASP A 367 -8.05 23.66 -2.67
CA ASP A 367 -7.22 23.31 -1.52
C ASP A 367 -7.91 22.33 -0.55
N GLU A 368 -9.16 21.98 -0.81
CA GLU A 368 -9.95 21.11 0.08
C GLU A 368 -10.43 19.83 -0.64
N GLY A 369 -10.87 19.92 -1.89
CA GLY A 369 -11.31 18.79 -2.72
C GLY A 369 -10.25 18.34 -3.74
N TYR A 370 -9.73 17.13 -3.57
CA TYR A 370 -8.71 16.55 -4.45
C TYR A 370 -9.25 15.36 -5.23
N ASN A 371 -9.93 15.64 -6.35
CA ASN A 371 -10.30 14.62 -7.34
C ASN A 371 -9.06 14.13 -8.10
N ILE A 372 -8.47 13.01 -7.67
CA ILE A 372 -7.25 12.48 -8.28
C ILE A 372 -7.51 11.89 -9.66
N GLY A 373 -8.73 11.43 -9.96
CA GLY A 373 -9.10 10.96 -11.29
C GLY A 373 -8.98 12.07 -12.33
N ARG A 374 -9.29 13.32 -11.95
CA ARG A 374 -9.06 14.50 -12.79
C ARG A 374 -7.61 14.97 -12.78
N ARG A 375 -6.98 15.00 -11.60
CA ARG A 375 -5.63 15.58 -11.41
C ARG A 375 -4.49 14.65 -11.84
N LEU A 376 -4.69 13.34 -11.87
CA LEU A 376 -3.72 12.31 -12.24
C LEU A 376 -4.20 11.39 -13.37
N GLY A 377 -5.50 11.22 -13.56
CA GLY A 377 -6.05 10.24 -14.50
C GLY A 377 -6.32 8.88 -13.86
N ASN A 378 -6.70 7.91 -14.70
CA ASN A 378 -7.06 6.57 -14.26
C ASN A 378 -5.83 5.82 -13.70
N THR A 379 -5.88 5.44 -12.43
CA THR A 379 -4.85 4.61 -11.78
C THR A 379 -5.32 3.19 -11.48
N GLY A 380 -6.51 2.81 -11.98
CA GLY A 380 -7.08 1.48 -11.87
C GLY A 380 -7.16 0.99 -10.43
N VAL A 381 -6.77 -0.26 -10.18
CA VAL A 381 -6.85 -0.89 -8.84
C VAL A 381 -6.00 -0.15 -7.80
N SER A 382 -4.99 0.61 -8.22
CA SER A 382 -4.14 1.38 -7.31
C SER A 382 -4.82 2.63 -6.74
N SER A 383 -5.97 3.06 -7.26
CA SER A 383 -6.59 4.36 -6.97
C SER A 383 -6.71 4.66 -5.47
N ALA A 384 -7.36 3.79 -4.68
CA ALA A 384 -7.51 4.02 -3.24
C ALA A 384 -6.15 4.10 -2.49
N LEU A 385 -5.14 3.35 -2.94
CA LEU A 385 -3.81 3.44 -2.33
C LEU A 385 -3.05 4.69 -2.80
N VAL A 386 -3.30 5.20 -4.01
CA VAL A 386 -2.82 6.51 -4.47
C VAL A 386 -3.41 7.61 -3.59
N GLU A 387 -4.72 7.57 -3.31
CA GLU A 387 -5.39 8.48 -2.37
C GLU A 387 -4.72 8.47 -1.00
N ILE A 388 -4.56 7.29 -0.39
CA ILE A 388 -3.98 7.16 0.95
C ILE A 388 -2.53 7.66 0.98
N ASN A 389 -1.73 7.37 -0.04
CA ASN A 389 -0.37 7.86 -0.14
C ASN A 389 -0.32 9.39 -0.25
N LEU A 390 -1.12 9.99 -1.13
CA LEU A 390 -1.18 11.45 -1.30
C LEU A 390 -1.73 12.15 -0.06
N ALA A 391 -2.79 11.61 0.55
CA ALA A 391 -3.35 12.10 1.79
C ALA A 391 -2.31 12.08 2.92
N THR A 392 -1.49 11.03 2.99
CA THR A 392 -0.37 10.94 3.95
C THR A 392 0.69 12.00 3.67
N ILE A 393 1.11 12.16 2.42
CA ILE A 393 2.10 13.17 2.01
C ILE A 393 1.60 14.58 2.32
N ALA A 394 0.38 14.91 1.91
CA ALA A 394 -0.24 16.22 2.15
C ALA A 394 -0.40 16.50 3.65
N SER A 395 -0.88 15.53 4.44
CA SER A 395 -1.00 15.69 5.89
C SER A 395 0.37 15.96 6.54
N TYR A 396 1.40 15.23 6.11
CA TYR A 396 2.74 15.38 6.66
C TYR A 396 3.36 16.74 6.34
N LEU A 397 3.31 17.16 5.08
CA LEU A 397 3.96 18.37 4.58
C LEU A 397 3.17 19.64 4.93
N ASP A 398 1.86 19.62 4.73
CA ASP A 398 1.01 20.81 4.82
C ASP A 398 0.26 20.89 6.16
N GLY A 399 0.35 19.84 6.99
CA GLY A 399 -0.40 19.73 8.23
C GLY A 399 -1.88 19.42 8.00
N GLY A 400 -2.64 19.29 9.10
CA GLY A 400 -4.06 18.94 9.06
C GLY A 400 -4.33 17.47 8.71
N THR A 401 -5.46 16.96 9.17
CA THR A 401 -5.96 15.61 8.82
C THR A 401 -6.51 15.63 7.39
N SER A 402 -6.29 14.54 6.65
CA SER A 402 -6.90 14.31 5.33
C SER A 402 -7.91 13.18 5.43
N ALA A 403 -9.02 13.29 4.70
CA ALA A 403 -9.93 12.19 4.42
C ALA A 403 -9.62 11.59 3.04
N VAL A 404 -9.91 10.30 2.85
CA VAL A 404 -9.97 9.65 1.54
C VAL A 404 -11.34 9.01 1.38
N VAL A 405 -11.88 9.02 0.15
CA VAL A 405 -13.18 8.42 -0.17
C VAL A 405 -13.06 7.63 -1.47
N TYR A 406 -13.11 6.31 -1.33
CA TYR A 406 -12.92 5.38 -2.45
C TYR A 406 -14.07 4.36 -2.53
N ALA A 407 -14.32 3.87 -3.75
CA ALA A 407 -15.41 2.96 -4.04
C ALA A 407 -15.05 1.48 -3.85
N GLY A 408 -16.08 0.69 -3.55
CA GLY A 408 -16.04 -0.76 -3.56
C GLY A 408 -16.60 -1.35 -4.85
N GLN A 409 -16.18 -2.58 -5.17
CA GLN A 409 -16.74 -3.33 -6.30
C GLN A 409 -18.26 -3.61 -6.12
N ASP A 410 -18.74 -3.64 -4.88
CA ASP A 410 -20.15 -3.78 -4.51
C ASP A 410 -20.93 -2.44 -4.60
N GLY A 411 -20.31 -1.37 -5.07
CA GLY A 411 -20.90 -0.03 -5.17
C GLY A 411 -21.02 0.71 -3.85
N SER A 412 -20.49 0.16 -2.74
CA SER A 412 -20.31 0.90 -1.49
C SER A 412 -19.26 2.00 -1.64
N LEU A 413 -19.25 2.95 -0.70
CA LEU A 413 -18.15 3.90 -0.54
C LEU A 413 -17.48 3.68 0.82
N THR A 414 -16.19 3.93 0.90
CA THR A 414 -15.46 3.91 2.17
C THR A 414 -14.91 5.29 2.47
N VAL A 415 -15.11 5.76 3.71
CA VAL A 415 -14.45 6.95 4.25
C VAL A 415 -13.32 6.50 5.17
N GLN A 416 -12.11 7.05 4.99
CA GLN A 416 -10.99 6.74 5.87
C GLN A 416 -10.17 8.00 6.18
N MET A 417 -9.71 8.11 7.43
CA MET A 417 -8.97 9.30 7.90
C MET A 417 -7.47 9.02 8.00
N ILE A 418 -6.68 10.03 7.63
CA ILE A 418 -5.23 10.04 7.73
C ILE A 418 -4.81 11.26 8.54
N ARG A 419 -4.28 11.02 9.74
CA ARG A 419 -3.81 12.09 10.63
C ARG A 419 -2.29 12.25 10.52
N PRO A 420 -1.75 13.48 10.50
CA PRO A 420 -0.30 13.66 10.50
C PRO A 420 0.34 13.27 11.84
N PRO A 421 1.65 12.96 11.83
CA PRO A 421 2.43 12.87 13.04
C PRO A 421 2.49 14.22 13.76
N SER A 422 2.73 14.21 15.08
CA SER A 422 3.00 15.44 15.83
C SER A 422 4.30 16.10 15.37
N GLU A 423 4.46 17.40 15.62
CA GLU A 423 5.69 18.12 15.27
C GLU A 423 6.94 17.53 15.93
N ALA A 424 6.84 17.09 17.18
CA ALA A 424 7.93 16.37 17.86
C ALA A 424 8.32 15.07 17.12
N ARG A 425 7.33 14.36 16.56
CA ARG A 425 7.59 13.15 15.77
C ARG A 425 8.19 13.49 14.40
N LYS A 426 7.75 14.58 13.74
CA LYS A 426 8.38 15.08 12.50
C LYS A 426 9.84 15.50 12.74
N GLU A 427 10.15 16.11 13.88
CA GLU A 427 11.52 16.43 14.25
C GLU A 427 12.39 15.17 14.42
N LYS A 428 11.85 14.14 15.08
CA LYS A 428 12.54 12.82 15.14
C LYS A 428 12.78 12.24 13.74
N ASN A 429 11.79 12.34 12.84
CA ASN A 429 11.98 11.87 11.47
C ASN A 429 13.08 12.66 10.76
N ARG A 430 13.17 13.98 10.96
CA ARG A 430 14.21 14.84 10.36
C ARG A 430 15.62 14.41 10.73
N GLN A 431 15.84 13.96 11.96
CA GLN A 431 17.14 13.46 12.42
C GLN A 431 17.61 12.23 11.62
N ASN A 432 16.68 11.36 11.20
CA ASN A 432 17.00 10.09 10.54
C ASN A 432 16.83 10.13 9.01
N ARG A 433 16.01 11.04 8.48
CA ARG A 433 15.55 11.04 7.08
C ARG A 433 15.61 12.41 6.40
N GLY A 434 16.02 13.47 7.11
CA GLY A 434 16.08 14.83 6.58
C GLY A 434 14.73 15.54 6.51
N ALA A 435 14.71 16.73 5.91
CA ALA A 435 13.54 17.61 5.88
C ALA A 435 12.31 17.00 5.17
N ASP A 436 12.54 16.30 4.06
CA ASP A 436 11.51 15.58 3.31
C ASP A 436 11.80 14.07 3.39
N PRO A 437 11.17 13.33 4.32
CA PRO A 437 11.41 11.90 4.45
C PRO A 437 10.91 11.10 3.24
N PHE A 438 10.06 11.67 2.38
CA PHE A 438 9.56 11.00 1.18
C PHE A 438 10.60 10.98 0.04
N LYS A 439 11.64 11.83 0.11
CA LYS A 439 12.77 11.84 -0.84
C LYS A 439 14.01 11.14 -0.31
N PHE A 440 13.95 10.58 0.90
CA PHE A 440 15.08 9.87 1.48
C PHE A 440 15.48 8.68 0.59
N GLY A 441 16.77 8.55 0.29
CA GLY A 441 17.29 7.52 -0.59
C GLY A 441 17.00 7.72 -2.10
N SER A 442 16.37 8.82 -2.52
CA SER A 442 16.28 9.18 -3.94
C SER A 442 17.63 9.70 -4.47
N PRO A 443 17.99 9.48 -5.75
CA PRO A 443 19.29 9.89 -6.31
C PRO A 443 19.61 11.38 -6.18
N SER A 444 18.60 12.25 -6.12
CA SER A 444 18.78 13.70 -5.95
C SER A 444 18.89 14.15 -4.48
N GLY A 445 18.86 13.24 -3.51
CA GLY A 445 19.06 13.57 -2.08
C GLY A 445 18.09 14.61 -1.51
N GLY A 446 16.92 14.80 -2.11
CA GLY A 446 15.97 15.85 -1.71
C GLY A 446 16.17 17.20 -2.39
N ALA A 447 17.25 17.42 -3.14
CA ALA A 447 17.48 18.64 -3.90
C ALA A 447 16.47 18.75 -5.07
N PRO A 448 15.93 19.96 -5.36
CA PRO A 448 15.19 20.20 -6.59
C PRO A 448 16.06 19.84 -7.80
N LYS A 449 15.46 19.24 -8.84
CA LYS A 449 16.13 19.24 -10.16
C LYS A 449 16.22 20.71 -10.63
N PRO A 450 17.34 21.10 -11.26
CA PRO A 450 17.53 22.45 -11.78
C PRO A 450 16.47 22.82 -12.83
#